data_AF-A0AAJ1B919-F1
#
_entry.id   AF-A0AAJ1B919-F1
#
_cell.length_a   1.000
_cell.length_b   1.000
_cell.length_c   1.000
_cell.angle_alpha   90.00
_cell.angle_beta   90.00
_cell.angle_gamma   90.00
#
_symmetry.space_group_name_H-M   'P 1'
#
loop_
_entity.id
_entity.type
_entity.pdbx_description
1 polymer ?
#
loop_
_entity_poly.entity_id
_entity_poly.type
_entity_poly.pdbx_seq_one_letter_code
_entity_poly.pdbx_strand_id
1 'polypeptide(L)'
;MRVQTAESLSAKVFIEFIALIVRNRIYNLLKETMLRLETRSNFMTVPAALRELEKIEMVRRSNGQYRLDHAVSKKQKTILSAFGLSDRDIRVIATEISNLLVTNQSLRNMIDAKEEESYGEDTFDNFD
;
A
#
# COMPACT_ATOMS: atom_id res chain seq x y z
N MET A 1 1.69 26.40 16.84
CA MET A 1 0.53 25.65 16.30
C MET A 1 -0.73 26.21 16.94
N ARG A 2 -1.72 26.71 16.20
CA ARG A 2 -2.97 27.23 16.79
C ARG A 2 -3.93 26.06 17.08
N VAL A 3 -4.35 25.92 18.33
CA VAL A 3 -5.27 24.88 18.82
C VAL A 3 -6.11 25.44 19.97
N GLN A 4 -7.41 25.10 20.00
CA GLN A 4 -8.39 25.63 20.96
C GLN A 4 -8.41 24.88 22.30
N THR A 5 -8.06 23.59 22.34
CA THR A 5 -8.09 22.76 23.55
C THR A 5 -6.85 21.87 23.68
N ALA A 6 -6.46 21.52 24.91
CA ALA A 6 -5.34 20.61 25.15
C ALA A 6 -5.56 19.22 24.52
N GLU A 7 -6.81 18.74 24.51
CA GLU A 7 -7.20 17.49 23.84
C GLU A 7 -6.92 17.54 22.33
N SER A 8 -7.33 18.63 21.67
CA SER A 8 -7.05 18.84 20.24
C SER A 8 -5.55 18.93 19.94
N LEU A 9 -4.74 19.39 20.89
CA LEU A 9 -3.29 19.48 20.73
C LEU A 9 -2.68 18.07 20.81
N SER A 10 -3.09 17.31 21.83
CA SER A 10 -2.68 15.91 22.01
C SER A 10 -2.99 15.07 20.78
N ALA A 11 -4.21 15.17 20.24
CA ALA A 11 -4.61 14.45 19.02
C ALA A 11 -3.76 14.82 17.80
N LYS A 12 -3.45 16.11 17.60
CA LYS A 12 -2.57 16.55 16.50
C LYS A 12 -1.16 15.99 16.63
N VAL A 13 -0.57 16.09 17.82
CA VAL A 13 0.78 15.55 18.10
C VAL A 13 0.79 14.04 17.88
N PHE A 14 -0.25 13.34 18.29
CA PHE A 14 -0.38 11.89 18.07
C PHE A 14 -0.41 11.54 16.58
N ILE A 15 -1.24 12.22 15.78
CA ILE A 15 -1.30 12.00 14.33
C ILE A 15 0.04 12.33 13.66
N GLU A 16 0.68 13.43 14.05
CA GLU A 16 2.01 13.81 13.54
C GLU A 16 3.07 12.76 13.86
N PHE A 17 3.04 12.19 15.07
CA PHE A 17 3.93 11.11 15.47
C PHE A 17 3.75 9.85 14.63
N ILE A 18 2.51 9.41 14.42
CA ILE A 18 2.20 8.26 13.55
C ILE A 18 2.63 8.55 12.11
N ALA A 19 2.35 9.73 11.59
CA ALA A 19 2.76 10.14 10.26
C ALA A 19 4.30 10.12 10.10
N LEU A 20 5.04 10.51 11.15
CA LEU A 20 6.50 10.47 11.17
C LEU A 20 7.03 9.04 11.11
N ILE A 21 6.43 8.11 11.86
CA ILE A 21 6.79 6.68 11.85
C ILE A 21 6.58 6.09 10.46
N VAL A 22 5.40 6.30 9.88
CA VAL A 22 5.06 5.80 8.53
C VAL A 22 6.02 6.38 7.50
N ARG A 23 6.27 7.70 7.55
CA ARG A 23 7.24 8.36 6.67
C ARG A 23 8.65 7.78 6.82
N ASN A 24 9.10 7.52 8.05
CA ASN A 24 10.42 6.95 8.33
C ASN A 24 10.54 5.53 7.75
N ARG A 25 9.49 4.70 7.92
CA ARG A 25 9.47 3.36 7.35
C ARG A 25 9.55 3.37 5.82
N ILE A 26 8.74 4.22 5.17
CA ILE A 26 8.79 4.39 3.71
C ILE A 26 10.18 4.86 3.26
N TYR A 27 10.76 5.84 3.97
CA TYR A 27 12.10 6.34 3.67
C TYR A 27 13.15 5.22 3.71
N ASN A 28 13.17 4.39 4.76
CA ASN A 28 14.15 3.32 4.90
C ASN A 28 14.01 2.28 3.77
N LEU A 29 12.79 1.83 3.46
CA LEU A 29 12.55 0.87 2.38
C LEU A 29 13.01 1.38 1.01
N LEU A 30 12.69 2.64 0.69
CA LEU A 30 13.14 3.28 -0.54
C LEU A 30 14.67 3.44 -0.56
N LYS A 31 15.27 3.81 0.59
CA LYS A 31 16.70 4.03 0.73
C LYS A 31 17.49 2.73 0.58
N GLU A 32 17.07 1.65 1.23
CA GLU A 32 17.65 0.31 1.12
C GLU A 32 17.60 -0.19 -0.33
N THR A 33 16.46 -0.03 -0.98
CA THR A 33 16.30 -0.42 -2.39
C THR A 33 17.20 0.39 -3.30
N MET A 34 17.33 1.69 -3.07
CA MET A 34 18.22 2.57 -3.82
C MET A 34 19.70 2.18 -3.64
N LEU A 35 20.11 1.80 -2.42
CA LEU A 35 21.45 1.31 -2.13
C LEU A 35 21.72 -0.04 -2.81
N ARG A 36 20.78 -0.99 -2.72
CA ARG A 36 20.88 -2.32 -3.34
C ARG A 36 21.00 -2.27 -4.87
N LEU A 37 20.31 -1.32 -5.50
CA LEU A 37 20.36 -1.13 -6.94
C LEU A 37 21.55 -0.28 -7.40
N GLU A 38 22.33 0.29 -6.47
CA GLU A 38 23.45 1.20 -6.74
C GLU A 38 23.08 2.38 -7.65
N THR A 39 21.81 2.79 -7.66
CA THR A 39 21.32 3.89 -8.51
C THR A 39 20.96 5.10 -7.68
N ARG A 40 21.34 6.30 -8.13
CA ARG A 40 20.78 7.55 -7.58
C ARG A 40 19.62 8.00 -8.43
N SER A 41 18.42 7.88 -7.89
CA SER A 41 17.16 8.18 -8.59
C SER A 41 16.38 9.25 -7.83
N ASN A 42 16.01 10.34 -8.51
CA ASN A 42 15.23 11.44 -7.92
C ASN A 42 13.81 11.03 -7.52
N PHE A 43 13.29 9.94 -8.08
CA PHE A 43 11.97 9.39 -7.75
C PHE A 43 11.96 8.47 -6.51
N MET A 44 13.11 8.18 -5.89
CA MET A 44 13.22 7.31 -4.70
C MET A 44 13.19 8.10 -3.38
N THR A 45 12.73 9.35 -3.41
CA THR A 45 12.42 10.13 -2.19
C THR A 45 10.96 9.90 -1.80
N VAL A 46 10.63 9.96 -0.51
CA VAL A 46 9.24 9.70 -0.04
C VAL A 46 8.20 10.50 -0.82
N PRO A 47 8.33 11.84 -0.98
CA PRO A 47 7.31 12.61 -1.69
C PRO A 47 7.26 12.32 -3.20
N ALA A 48 8.38 11.97 -3.82
CA ALA A 48 8.41 11.68 -5.25
C ALA A 48 7.87 10.28 -5.56
N ALA A 49 8.19 9.30 -4.70
CA ALA A 49 7.72 7.93 -4.84
C ALA A 49 6.19 7.87 -4.70
N LEU A 50 5.61 8.56 -3.71
CA LEU A 50 4.16 8.64 -3.54
C LEU A 50 3.48 9.25 -4.76
N ARG A 51 3.97 10.38 -5.27
CA ARG A 51 3.45 11.00 -6.51
C ARG A 51 3.57 10.12 -7.74
N GLU A 52 4.57 9.25 -7.80
CA GLU A 52 4.76 8.33 -8.92
C GLU A 52 3.81 7.13 -8.83
N LEU A 53 3.52 6.65 -7.60
CA LEU A 53 2.54 5.60 -7.34
C LEU A 53 1.09 6.07 -7.52
N GLU A 54 0.79 7.34 -7.21
CA GLU A 54 -0.54 7.95 -7.45
C GLU A 54 -0.98 7.88 -8.92
N LYS A 55 -0.02 7.80 -9.86
CA LYS A 55 -0.30 7.64 -11.30
C LYS A 55 -0.77 6.24 -11.69
N ILE A 56 -0.76 5.27 -10.77
CA ILE A 56 -1.32 3.94 -11.00
C ILE A 56 -2.83 4.04 -10.78
N GLU A 57 -3.56 4.28 -11.87
CA GLU A 57 -5.00 4.51 -11.83
C GLU A 57 -5.77 3.39 -12.53
N MET A 58 -7.03 3.22 -12.12
CA MET A 58 -7.97 2.30 -12.74
C MET A 58 -9.12 3.07 -13.38
N VAL A 59 -9.51 2.69 -14.60
CA VAL A 59 -10.62 3.28 -15.35
C VAL A 59 -11.71 2.25 -15.62
N ARG A 60 -12.96 2.71 -15.59
CA ARG A 60 -14.13 1.89 -15.93
C ARG A 60 -14.28 1.80 -17.45
N ARG A 61 -14.30 0.58 -17.99
CA ARG A 61 -14.52 0.31 -19.42
C ARG A 61 -16.03 0.16 -19.71
N SER A 62 -16.40 0.14 -20.99
CA SER A 62 -17.81 0.09 -21.45
C SER A 62 -18.57 -1.16 -20.98
N ASN A 63 -17.86 -2.25 -20.69
CA ASN A 63 -18.42 -3.48 -20.11
C ASN A 63 -18.63 -3.40 -18.59
N GLY A 64 -18.46 -2.21 -17.98
CA GLY A 64 -18.63 -1.98 -16.56
C GLY A 64 -17.45 -2.42 -15.68
N GLN A 65 -16.44 -3.09 -16.24
CA GLN A 65 -15.26 -3.57 -15.51
C GLN A 65 -14.24 -2.45 -15.32
N TYR A 66 -13.59 -2.45 -14.16
CA TYR A 66 -12.48 -1.55 -13.86
C TYR A 66 -11.16 -2.22 -14.23
N ARG A 67 -10.27 -1.51 -14.93
CA ARG A 67 -8.95 -2.02 -15.31
C ARG A 67 -7.92 -0.92 -15.15
N LEU A 68 -6.65 -1.30 -14.97
CA LEU A 68 -5.55 -0.35 -15.01
C LEU A 68 -5.61 0.47 -16.30
N ASP A 69 -5.46 1.80 -16.19
CA ASP A 69 -5.49 2.67 -17.36
C ASP A 69 -4.23 2.47 -18.21
N HIS A 70 -3.09 2.34 -17.54
CA HIS A 70 -1.79 2.13 -18.15
C HIS A 70 -1.05 0.97 -17.51
N ALA A 71 -0.09 0.41 -18.25
CA ALA A 71 0.84 -0.57 -17.71
C ALA A 71 1.75 0.11 -16.66
N VAL A 72 2.09 -0.64 -15.60
CA VAL A 72 3.00 -0.16 -14.55
C VAL A 72 4.37 0.14 -15.14
N SER A 73 4.82 1.39 -15.03
CA SER A 73 6.07 1.89 -15.60
C SER A 73 7.30 1.33 -14.89
N LYS A 74 8.49 1.38 -15.51
CA LYS A 74 9.73 0.91 -14.88
C LYS A 74 10.00 1.60 -13.53
N LYS A 75 9.74 2.91 -13.44
CA LYS A 75 9.92 3.68 -12.19
C LYS A 75 8.98 3.17 -11.09
N GLN A 76 7.71 2.97 -11.43
CA GLN A 76 6.71 2.42 -10.52
C GLN A 76 7.09 1.00 -10.07
N LYS A 77 7.55 0.13 -10.97
CA LYS A 77 8.03 -1.22 -10.62
C LYS A 77 9.20 -1.17 -9.63
N THR A 78 10.15 -0.27 -9.83
CA THR A 78 11.27 -0.08 -8.88
C THR A 78 10.77 0.37 -7.51
N ILE A 79 9.84 1.33 -7.45
CA ILE A 79 9.26 1.78 -6.19
C ILE A 79 8.49 0.65 -5.50
N LEU A 80 7.64 -0.06 -6.24
CA LEU A 80 6.86 -1.21 -5.72
C LEU A 80 7.76 -2.31 -5.16
N SER A 81 8.89 -2.59 -5.82
CA SER A 81 9.86 -3.57 -5.33
C SER A 81 10.44 -3.23 -3.97
N ALA A 82 10.48 -1.94 -3.60
CA ALA A 82 10.91 -1.52 -2.26
C ALA A 82 9.93 -1.95 -1.17
N PHE A 83 8.67 -2.17 -1.53
CA PHE A 83 7.62 -2.67 -0.64
C PHE A 83 7.37 -4.17 -0.81
N GLY A 84 8.22 -4.88 -1.55
CA GLY A 84 8.04 -6.31 -1.82
C GLY A 84 6.93 -6.63 -2.83
N LEU A 85 6.49 -5.64 -3.61
CA LEU A 85 5.44 -5.80 -4.61
C LEU A 85 6.00 -5.82 -6.04
N SER A 86 5.41 -6.66 -6.88
CA SER A 86 5.64 -6.75 -8.31
C SER A 86 4.48 -6.16 -9.11
N ASP A 87 4.67 -5.93 -10.41
CA ASP A 87 3.58 -5.52 -11.29
C ASP A 87 2.52 -6.61 -11.49
N ARG A 88 2.85 -7.88 -11.22
CA ARG A 88 1.87 -8.97 -11.18
C ARG A 88 0.92 -8.78 -10.00
N ASP A 89 1.44 -8.45 -8.82
CA ASP A 89 0.64 -8.25 -7.62
C ASP A 89 -0.35 -7.08 -7.83
N ILE A 90 0.10 -6.00 -8.46
CA ILE A 90 -0.76 -4.87 -8.83
C ILE A 90 -1.89 -5.30 -9.78
N ARG A 91 -1.62 -6.17 -10.75
CA ARG A 91 -2.66 -6.69 -11.65
C ARG A 91 -3.67 -7.58 -10.92
N VAL A 92 -3.20 -8.41 -9.99
CA VAL A 92 -4.06 -9.27 -9.17
C VAL A 92 -4.98 -8.39 -8.31
N ILE A 93 -4.41 -7.45 -7.54
CA ILE A 93 -5.16 -6.51 -6.70
C ILE A 93 -6.17 -5.70 -7.53
N ALA A 94 -5.76 -5.18 -8.69
CA ALA A 94 -6.66 -4.45 -9.58
C ALA A 94 -7.84 -5.32 -10.07
N THR A 95 -7.61 -6.61 -10.31
CA THR A 95 -8.66 -7.54 -10.71
C THR A 95 -9.62 -7.83 -9.56
N GLU A 96 -9.09 -8.05 -8.35
CA GLU A 96 -9.90 -8.23 -7.13
C GLU A 96 -10.78 -7.01 -6.87
N ILE A 97 -10.21 -5.81 -6.93
CA ILE A 97 -10.95 -4.55 -6.79
C ILE A 97 -12.04 -4.45 -7.86
N SER A 98 -11.73 -4.76 -9.13
CA SER A 98 -12.75 -4.73 -10.19
C SER A 98 -13.90 -5.70 -9.90
N ASN A 99 -13.63 -6.90 -9.41
CA ASN A 99 -14.67 -7.87 -9.10
C ASN A 99 -15.57 -7.38 -7.98
N LEU A 100 -14.97 -6.83 -6.91
CA LEU A 100 -15.72 -6.26 -5.78
C LEU A 100 -16.60 -5.08 -6.19
N LEU A 101 -16.10 -4.20 -7.06
CA LEU A 101 -16.86 -3.07 -7.59
C LEU A 101 -18.03 -3.54 -8.47
N VAL A 102 -17.86 -4.64 -9.22
CA VAL A 102 -18.94 -5.24 -10.02
C VAL A 102 -19.99 -5.91 -9.13
N THR A 103 -19.58 -6.59 -8.06
CA THR A 103 -20.48 -7.28 -7.12
C THR A 103 -21.06 -6.37 -6.04
N ASN A 104 -20.67 -5.09 -6.00
CA ASN A 104 -20.98 -4.13 -4.94
C ASN A 104 -20.61 -4.64 -3.54
N GLN A 105 -19.50 -5.36 -3.44
CA GLN A 105 -18.98 -5.91 -2.19
C GLN A 105 -17.85 -5.05 -1.64
N SER A 106 -17.69 -5.06 -0.31
CA SER A 106 -16.62 -4.33 0.39
C SER A 106 -15.34 -5.15 0.46
N LEU A 107 -14.19 -4.49 0.29
CA LEU A 107 -12.86 -5.08 0.53
C LEU A 107 -12.69 -5.61 1.96
N ARG A 108 -13.37 -5.00 2.96
CA ARG A 108 -13.29 -5.41 4.37
C ARG A 108 -13.68 -6.87 4.56
N ASN A 109 -14.75 -7.29 3.90
CA ASN A 109 -15.30 -8.65 4.01
C ASN A 109 -14.29 -9.73 3.57
N MET A 110 -13.34 -9.39 2.68
CA MET A 110 -12.28 -10.33 2.25
C MET A 110 -11.06 -10.35 3.17
N ILE A 111 -10.77 -9.24 3.86
CA ILE A 111 -9.65 -9.15 4.81
C ILE A 111 -10.02 -9.95 6.06
N ASP A 112 -11.23 -9.77 6.57
CA ASP A 112 -11.74 -10.48 7.75
C ASP A 112 -11.69 -12.01 7.54
N ALA A 113 -12.07 -12.48 6.35
CA ALA A 113 -12.01 -13.90 5.99
C ALA A 113 -10.58 -14.48 5.92
N LYS A 114 -9.58 -13.67 5.50
CA LYS A 114 -8.17 -14.10 5.45
C LYS A 114 -7.49 -14.07 6.81
N GLU A 115 -7.90 -13.17 7.70
CA GLU A 115 -7.41 -13.16 9.08
C GLU A 115 -7.93 -14.37 9.85
N GLU A 116 -9.20 -14.77 9.67
CA GLU A 116 -9.76 -15.99 10.27
C GLU A 116 -9.05 -17.28 9.84
N GLU A 117 -8.63 -17.40 8.57
CA GLU A 117 -7.83 -18.55 8.10
C GLU A 117 -6.41 -18.58 8.69
N SER A 118 -5.78 -17.43 8.94
CA SER A 118 -4.41 -17.35 9.48
C SER A 118 -4.29 -17.70 10.96
N TYR A 119 -5.37 -17.59 11.73
CA TYR A 119 -5.39 -17.95 13.17
C TYR A 119 -5.86 -19.39 13.43
N GLY A 120 -6.34 -20.10 12.40
CA GLY A 120 -6.91 -21.44 12.52
C GLY A 120 -5.91 -22.61 12.43
N GLU A 121 -4.64 -22.35 12.10
CA GLU A 121 -3.65 -23.40 11.79
C GLU A 121 -2.64 -23.69 12.91
N ASP A 122 -2.61 -22.91 14.00
CA ASP A 122 -1.80 -23.20 15.19
C ASP A 122 -2.60 -24.08 16.17
N THR A 123 -3.04 -25.27 15.74
CA THR A 123 -3.43 -26.31 16.70
C THR A 123 -2.17 -26.88 17.34
N PHE A 124 -2.05 -26.64 18.64
CA PHE A 124 -1.04 -27.15 19.56
C PHE A 124 -0.83 -28.67 19.44
N ASP A 125 -0.04 -29.11 18.47
CA ASP A 125 0.50 -30.47 18.42
C ASP A 125 1.96 -30.44 18.87
N ASN A 126 2.15 -30.65 20.17
CA ASN A 126 3.17 -31.55 20.75
C ASN A 126 3.36 -31.24 22.25
N PHE A 127 2.58 -31.92 23.08
CA PHE A 127 3.07 -32.41 24.37
C PHE A 127 3.02 -33.94 24.30
N ASP A 128 4.18 -34.52 24.00
CA ASP A 128 4.57 -35.88 24.42
C ASP A 128 5.97 -35.79 25.01
#